data_AF-A0A2G6VNT0-F1
#
_entry.id   AF-A0A2G6VNT0-F1
#
_cell.length_a   1.000
_cell.length_b   1.000
_cell.length_c   1.000
_cell.angle_alpha   90.00
_cell.angle_beta   90.00
_cell.angle_gamma   90.00
#
_symmetry.space_group_name_H-M   'P 1'
#
loop_
_entity.id
_entity.type
_entity.pdbx_description
1 polymer ?
#
loop_
_entity_poly.entity_id
_entity_poly.type
_entity_poly.pdbx_seq_one_letter_code
_entity_poly.pdbx_strand_id
1 'polypeptide(L)'
;MKKIIFRFWIINFLISISLFFIYRIVISETNVIAGNSFEKLLQILDLIINLGFSAVYFIAMIISSFAILLNLKEKIRNNFYWSLLAFLGIPLFCVIFILINLLIDISVHNVTILKRPAIFSIIYLFLTTIEFLLFRKRINKFKIE
;
A
#
# COMPACT_ATOMS: atom_id res chain seq x y z
N MET A 1 -7.61 13.89 21.76
CA MET A 1 -6.93 13.86 20.43
C MET A 1 -5.96 12.70 20.21
N LYS A 2 -4.97 12.44 21.10
CA LYS A 2 -3.98 11.35 20.92
C LYS A 2 -4.61 9.96 20.67
N LYS A 3 -5.63 9.60 21.46
CA LYS A 3 -6.39 8.33 21.31
C LYS A 3 -7.05 8.17 19.94
N ILE A 4 -7.50 9.27 19.34
CA ILE A 4 -8.14 9.25 18.01
C ILE A 4 -7.08 8.95 16.94
N ILE A 5 -5.97 9.68 16.97
CA ILE A 5 -4.85 9.48 16.02
C ILE A 5 -4.30 8.06 16.13
N PHE A 6 -4.12 7.56 17.35
CA PHE A 6 -3.64 6.19 17.58
C PHE A 6 -4.63 5.14 17.06
N ARG A 7 -5.94 5.39 17.19
CA ARG A 7 -6.97 4.50 16.62
C ARG A 7 -6.86 4.39 15.10
N PHE A 8 -6.69 5.52 14.41
CA PHE A 8 -6.49 5.52 12.95
C PHE A 8 -5.17 4.85 12.58
N TRP A 9 -4.08 5.16 13.28
CA TRP A 9 -2.80 4.46 13.10
C TRP A 9 -2.93 2.93 13.19
N ILE A 10 -3.62 2.39 14.21
CA ILE A 10 -3.86 0.94 14.35
C ILE A 10 -4.65 0.41 13.15
N ILE A 11 -5.72 1.10 12.74
CA ILE A 11 -6.56 0.67 11.63
C ILE A 11 -5.73 0.58 10.34
N ASN A 12 -4.95 1.61 10.03
CA ASN A 12 -4.09 1.62 8.85
C ASN A 12 -3.02 0.53 8.87
N PHE A 13 -2.43 0.30 10.05
CA PHE A 13 -1.44 -0.76 10.25
C PHE A 13 -2.05 -2.15 10.03
N LEU A 14 -3.25 -2.39 10.57
CA LEU A 14 -3.99 -3.64 10.34
C LEU A 14 -4.35 -3.82 8.86
N ILE A 15 -4.81 -2.77 8.17
CA ILE A 15 -5.08 -2.81 6.73
C ILE A 15 -3.82 -3.22 5.96
N SER A 16 -2.67 -2.64 6.29
CA SER A 16 -1.38 -2.94 5.65
C SER A 16 -1.01 -4.41 5.81
N ILE A 17 -1.17 -4.95 7.02
CA ILE A 17 -0.94 -6.38 7.33
C ILE A 17 -1.93 -7.26 6.57
N SER A 18 -3.22 -6.95 6.63
CA SER A 18 -4.27 -7.72 5.97
C SER A 18 -4.04 -7.80 4.46
N LEU A 19 -3.76 -6.66 3.81
CA LEU A 19 -3.49 -6.63 2.36
C LEU A 19 -2.27 -7.46 1.98
N PHE A 20 -1.22 -7.44 2.81
CA PHE A 20 -0.04 -8.28 2.57
C PHE A 20 -0.37 -9.77 2.64
N PHE A 21 -1.09 -10.23 3.66
CA PHE A 21 -1.48 -11.64 3.76
C PHE A 21 -2.41 -12.07 2.62
N ILE A 22 -3.41 -11.26 2.27
CA ILE A 22 -4.31 -11.55 1.15
C ILE A 22 -3.51 -11.68 -0.15
N TYR A 23 -2.58 -10.75 -0.41
CA TYR A 23 -1.69 -10.83 -1.58
C TYR A 23 -0.88 -12.13 -1.62
N ARG A 24 -0.32 -12.56 -0.48
CA ARG A 24 0.47 -13.80 -0.39
C ARG A 24 -0.37 -15.04 -0.70
N ILE A 25 -1.62 -15.09 -0.21
CA ILE A 25 -2.56 -16.17 -0.50
C ILE A 25 -2.86 -16.22 -2.01
N VAL A 26 -3.25 -15.09 -2.60
CA VAL A 26 -3.58 -15.00 -4.04
C VAL A 26 -2.42 -15.44 -4.94
N ILE A 27 -1.18 -15.10 -4.57
CA ILE A 27 -0.01 -15.56 -5.34
C ILE A 27 0.31 -17.04 -5.11
N SER A 28 0.09 -17.56 -3.90
CA SER A 28 0.34 -18.98 -3.64
C SER A 28 -0.53 -19.91 -4.50
N GLU A 29 -1.75 -19.48 -4.84
CA GLU A 29 -2.70 -20.23 -5.65
C GLU A 29 -2.41 -20.20 -7.16
N THR A 30 -1.58 -19.27 -7.64
CA THR A 30 -1.34 -19.06 -9.08
C THR A 30 -0.13 -19.80 -9.65
N ASN A 31 0.65 -20.51 -8.83
CA ASN A 31 1.87 -21.20 -9.27
C ASN A 31 1.61 -22.68 -9.61
N VAL A 32 1.09 -22.97 -10.82
CA VAL A 32 0.99 -24.34 -11.33
C VAL A 32 2.22 -24.68 -12.16
N ILE A 33 3.03 -25.63 -11.68
CA ILE A 33 4.33 -26.01 -12.25
C ILE A 33 4.12 -27.02 -13.38
N ALA A 34 4.01 -26.54 -14.61
CA ALA A 34 4.17 -27.35 -15.81
C ALA A 34 5.18 -26.65 -16.74
N GLY A 35 6.29 -27.32 -17.04
CA GLY A 35 7.39 -26.79 -17.86
C GLY A 35 8.68 -27.61 -17.76
N ASN A 36 9.64 -27.35 -18.63
CA ASN A 36 10.98 -28.00 -18.63
C ASN A 36 11.88 -27.45 -17.48
N SER A 37 13.04 -28.06 -17.23
CA SER A 37 13.92 -27.70 -16.11
C SER A 37 14.43 -26.25 -16.15
N PHE A 38 14.64 -25.70 -17.35
CA PHE A 38 15.07 -24.32 -17.54
C PHE A 38 13.95 -23.31 -17.26
N GLU A 39 12.74 -23.58 -17.76
CA GLU A 39 11.54 -22.77 -17.46
C GLU A 39 11.23 -22.75 -15.96
N LYS A 40 11.38 -23.89 -15.28
CA LYS A 40 11.23 -23.96 -13.82
C LYS A 40 12.23 -23.04 -13.10
N LEU A 41 13.48 -22.98 -13.55
CA LEU A 41 14.49 -22.09 -12.97
C LEU A 41 14.14 -20.61 -13.18
N LEU A 42 13.69 -20.23 -14.38
CA LEU A 42 13.23 -18.87 -14.66
C LEU A 42 12.00 -18.49 -13.84
N GLN A 43 11.05 -19.42 -13.65
CA GLN A 43 9.87 -19.20 -12.81
C GLN A 43 10.23 -19.01 -11.34
N ILE A 44 11.23 -19.73 -10.81
CA ILE A 44 11.72 -19.54 -9.43
C ILE A 44 12.37 -18.17 -9.27
N LEU A 45 13.16 -17.72 -10.24
CA LEU A 45 13.76 -16.38 -10.22
C LEU A 45 12.71 -15.28 -10.27
N ASP A 46 11.69 -15.40 -11.14
CA ASP A 46 10.54 -14.49 -11.21
C ASP A 46 9.79 -14.45 -9.86
N LEU A 47 9.57 -15.60 -9.23
CA LEU A 47 8.95 -15.71 -7.91
C LEU A 47 9.76 -14.97 -6.83
N ILE A 48 11.09 -15.14 -6.79
CA ILE A 48 11.97 -14.46 -5.82
C ILE A 48 11.93 -12.95 -6.02
N ILE A 49 11.99 -12.47 -7.26
CA ILE A 49 11.93 -11.04 -7.59
C ILE A 49 10.58 -10.46 -7.15
N ASN A 50 9.47 -11.12 -7.48
CA ASN A 50 8.13 -10.69 -7.07
C ASN A 50 7.94 -10.72 -5.54
N LEU A 51 8.57 -11.70 -4.85
CA LEU A 51 8.64 -11.73 -3.39
C LEU A 51 9.33 -10.48 -2.85
N GLY A 52 10.51 -10.15 -3.39
CA GLY A 52 11.30 -8.99 -2.99
C GLY A 52 10.53 -7.69 -3.17
N PHE A 53 9.93 -7.48 -4.34
CA PHE A 53 9.07 -6.32 -4.59
C PHE A 53 7.89 -6.22 -3.63
N SER A 54 7.22 -7.34 -3.34
CA SER A 54 6.10 -7.36 -2.40
C SER A 54 6.51 -7.03 -0.96
N ALA A 55 7.70 -7.46 -0.54
CA ALA A 55 8.23 -7.16 0.78
C ALA A 55 8.60 -5.67 0.91
N VAL A 56 9.24 -5.10 -0.12
CA VAL A 56 9.52 -3.65 -0.17
C VAL A 56 8.22 -2.84 -0.12
N TYR A 57 7.21 -3.25 -0.88
CA TYR A 57 5.89 -2.60 -0.86
C TYR A 57 5.23 -2.68 0.52
N PHE A 58 5.30 -3.84 1.19
CA PHE A 58 4.79 -4.00 2.54
C PHE A 58 5.50 -3.09 3.56
N ILE A 59 6.83 -3.00 3.49
CA ILE A 59 7.62 -2.08 4.32
C ILE A 59 7.17 -0.63 4.08
N ALA A 60 6.94 -0.23 2.82
CA ALA A 60 6.44 1.10 2.49
C ALA A 60 5.06 1.36 3.11
N MET A 61 4.13 0.40 3.10
CA MET A 61 2.83 0.52 3.76
C MET A 61 2.94 0.63 5.29
N ILE A 62 3.88 -0.09 5.91
CA ILE A 62 4.16 0.06 7.35
C ILE A 62 4.67 1.48 7.64
N ILE A 63 5.64 1.98 6.86
CA ILE A 63 6.17 3.34 7.03
C ILE A 63 5.06 4.37 6.82
N SER A 64 4.19 4.16 5.83
CA SER A 64 2.97 4.96 5.59
C SER A 64 2.06 4.98 6.81
N SER A 65 1.83 3.82 7.43
CA SER A 65 1.06 3.74 8.67
C SER A 65 1.69 4.62 9.75
N PHE A 66 3.01 4.54 9.99
CA PHE A 66 3.71 5.39 10.95
C PHE A 66 3.64 6.88 10.62
N ALA A 67 3.59 7.26 9.34
CA ALA A 67 3.45 8.66 8.93
C ALA A 67 2.15 9.29 9.48
N ILE A 68 1.08 8.50 9.72
CA ILE A 68 -0.16 8.98 10.35
C ILE A 68 0.11 9.57 11.74
N LEU A 69 1.07 9.04 12.49
CA LEU A 69 1.44 9.56 13.82
C LEU A 69 2.02 10.97 13.77
N LEU A 70 2.45 11.48 12.61
CA LEU A 70 2.84 12.88 12.44
C LEU A 70 1.69 13.84 12.79
N ASN A 71 0.43 13.39 12.66
CA ASN A 71 -0.75 14.14 13.09
C ASN A 71 -0.85 14.32 14.62
N LEU A 72 0.04 13.72 15.43
CA LEU A 72 0.19 14.06 16.84
C LEU A 72 0.67 15.51 17.01
N LYS A 73 1.44 16.05 16.05
CA LYS A 73 1.85 17.45 16.02
C LYS A 73 0.70 18.33 15.54
N GLU A 74 0.36 19.34 16.31
CA GLU A 74 -0.81 20.21 16.04
C GLU A 74 -0.68 20.99 14.74
N LYS A 75 0.54 21.45 14.41
CA LYS A 75 0.84 22.15 13.14
C LYS A 75 0.49 21.30 11.92
N ILE A 76 0.79 20.00 11.98
CA ILE A 76 0.52 19.04 10.90
C ILE A 76 -0.98 18.72 10.86
N ARG A 77 -1.56 18.40 12.02
CA ARG A 77 -2.97 18.06 12.17
C ARG A 77 -3.92 19.15 11.68
N ASN A 78 -3.63 20.40 12.04
CA ASN A 78 -4.52 21.52 11.76
C ASN A 78 -4.44 21.95 10.29
N ASN A 79 -3.31 21.72 9.62
CA ASN A 79 -3.18 21.98 8.20
C ASN A 79 -3.71 20.79 7.38
N PHE A 80 -4.61 21.08 6.44
CA PHE A 80 -5.23 20.06 5.59
C PHE A 80 -4.20 19.29 4.75
N TYR A 81 -3.26 20.00 4.10
CA TYR A 81 -2.31 19.42 3.17
C TYR A 81 -1.24 18.57 3.87
N TRP A 82 -0.71 19.04 5.01
CA TRP A 82 0.26 18.26 5.78
C TRP A 82 -0.37 16.99 6.36
N SER A 83 -1.61 17.08 6.82
CA SER A 83 -2.37 15.92 7.29
C SER A 83 -2.67 14.96 6.14
N LEU A 84 -3.06 15.45 4.97
CA LEU A 84 -3.28 14.64 3.76
C LEU A 84 -2.01 13.90 3.34
N LEU A 85 -0.86 14.58 3.31
CA LEU A 85 0.44 13.99 2.97
C LEU A 85 0.84 12.89 3.95
N ALA A 86 0.51 13.03 5.23
CA ALA A 86 0.78 12.00 6.24
C ALA A 86 -0.04 10.71 6.00
N PHE A 87 -1.20 10.79 5.35
CA PHE A 87 -2.03 9.62 5.01
C PHE A 87 -1.76 9.08 3.60
N LEU A 88 -1.52 9.95 2.62
CA LEU A 88 -1.51 9.59 1.20
C LEU A 88 -0.14 9.76 0.52
N GLY A 89 0.82 10.44 1.13
CA GLY A 89 2.10 10.76 0.48
C GLY A 89 2.85 9.52 0.01
N ILE A 90 3.12 8.58 0.93
CA ILE A 90 3.80 7.31 0.60
C ILE A 90 2.92 6.42 -0.29
N PRO A 91 1.62 6.18 0.01
CA PRO A 91 0.75 5.39 -0.85
C PRO A 91 0.69 5.89 -2.29
N LEU A 92 0.55 7.20 -2.51
CA LEU A 92 0.54 7.81 -3.85
C LEU A 92 1.84 7.56 -4.58
N PHE A 93 2.98 7.81 -3.91
CA PHE A 93 4.29 7.56 -4.49
C PHE A 93 4.45 6.10 -4.94
N CYS A 94 4.04 5.14 -4.08
CA CYS A 94 4.10 3.73 -4.42
C CYS A 94 3.20 3.37 -5.62
N VAL A 95 1.97 3.88 -5.66
CA VAL A 95 1.05 3.63 -6.78
C VAL A 95 1.61 4.19 -8.09
N ILE A 96 2.13 5.43 -8.09
CA ILE A 96 2.75 6.04 -9.27
C ILE A 96 3.95 5.22 -9.74
N PHE A 97 4.83 4.82 -8.82
CA PHE A 97 6.00 4.00 -9.15
C PHE A 97 5.60 2.65 -9.76
N ILE A 98 4.61 1.97 -9.19
CA ILE A 98 4.13 0.68 -9.71
C ILE A 98 3.48 0.86 -11.09
N LEU A 99 2.68 1.91 -11.29
CA LEU A 99 2.03 2.20 -12.57
C LEU A 99 3.04 2.49 -13.68
N ILE A 100 4.09 3.27 -13.41
CA ILE A 100 5.15 3.55 -14.39
C ILE A 100 5.85 2.25 -14.82
N ASN A 101 6.26 1.42 -13.85
CA ASN A 101 6.88 0.13 -14.16
C ASN A 101 5.94 -0.80 -14.93
N LEU A 102 4.64 -0.75 -14.63
CA LEU A 102 3.62 -1.53 -15.34
C LEU A 102 3.43 -1.04 -16.79
N LEU A 103 3.44 0.27 -17.03
CA LEU A 103 3.36 0.83 -18.38
C LEU A 103 4.57 0.41 -19.24
N ILE A 104 5.78 0.44 -18.66
CA ILE A 104 7.01 -0.03 -19.32
C ILE A 104 6.89 -1.52 -19.66
N ASP A 105 6.44 -2.36 -18.73
CA ASP A 105 6.26 -3.78 -18.98
C ASP A 105 5.24 -4.10 -20.08
N ILE A 106 4.08 -3.43 -20.09
CA ILE A 106 3.05 -3.63 -21.11
C ILE A 106 3.59 -3.26 -22.49
N SER A 107 4.30 -2.13 -22.59
CA SER A 107 4.85 -1.65 -23.86
C SER A 107 5.97 -2.52 -24.44
N VAL A 108 6.73 -3.23 -23.60
CA VAL A 108 7.88 -4.03 -24.04
C VAL A 108 7.59 -5.53 -24.12
N HIS A 109 6.77 -6.10 -23.23
CA HIS A 109 6.69 -7.56 -23.06
C HIS A 109 5.27 -8.17 -23.16
N ASN A 110 4.19 -7.41 -23.41
CA ASN A 110 2.81 -7.96 -23.51
C ASN A 110 2.39 -8.86 -22.32
N VAL A 111 2.97 -8.65 -21.12
CA VAL A 111 2.74 -9.53 -19.95
C VAL A 111 1.51 -9.08 -19.17
N THR A 112 0.71 -10.05 -18.73
CA THR A 112 -0.55 -9.91 -18.02
C THR A 112 -0.42 -9.23 -16.65
N ILE A 113 -1.39 -8.36 -16.38
CA ILE A 113 -1.58 -7.46 -15.22
C ILE A 113 -1.57 -8.16 -13.85
N LEU A 114 -1.76 -9.49 -13.79
CA LEU A 114 -2.01 -10.23 -12.56
C LEU A 114 -0.78 -10.51 -11.68
N LYS A 115 0.45 -10.38 -12.20
CA LYS A 115 1.67 -10.78 -11.46
C LYS A 115 2.20 -9.71 -10.49
N ARG A 116 1.71 -8.48 -10.54
CA ARG A 116 2.26 -7.36 -9.75
C ARG A 116 1.28 -6.85 -8.68
N PRO A 117 1.77 -6.34 -7.53
CA PRO A 117 0.94 -5.83 -6.42
C PRO A 117 0.13 -4.56 -6.75
N ALA A 118 -0.05 -4.20 -8.03
CA ALA A 118 -0.69 -2.97 -8.48
C ALA A 118 -2.12 -2.83 -7.95
N ILE A 119 -2.94 -3.88 -8.05
CA ILE A 119 -4.32 -3.85 -7.54
C ILE A 119 -4.35 -3.61 -6.02
N PHE A 120 -3.51 -4.30 -5.27
CA PHE A 120 -3.40 -4.13 -3.82
C PHE A 120 -2.95 -2.71 -3.45
N SER A 121 -2.07 -2.11 -4.27
CA SER A 121 -1.64 -0.74 -4.05
C SER A 121 -2.73 0.31 -4.26
N ILE A 122 -3.58 0.09 -5.27
CA ILE A 122 -4.74 0.94 -5.53
C ILE A 122 -5.77 0.78 -4.40
N ILE A 123 -6.01 -0.46 -3.94
CA ILE A 123 -6.91 -0.74 -2.82
C ILE A 123 -6.40 -0.04 -1.55
N TYR A 124 -5.10 -0.14 -1.24
CA TYR A 124 -4.51 0.54 -0.08
C TYR A 124 -4.66 2.06 -0.17
N LEU A 125 -4.39 2.65 -1.34
CA LEU A 125 -4.58 4.09 -1.58
C LEU A 125 -6.04 4.52 -1.39
N PHE A 126 -6.99 3.71 -1.85
CA PHE A 126 -8.41 3.97 -1.67
C PHE A 126 -8.81 3.92 -0.18
N LEU A 127 -8.40 2.88 0.54
CA LEU A 127 -8.69 2.73 1.97
C LEU A 127 -8.08 3.86 2.80
N THR A 128 -6.82 4.22 2.55
CA THR A 128 -6.14 5.34 3.22
C THR A 128 -6.80 6.68 2.92
N THR A 129 -7.37 6.86 1.72
CA THR A 129 -8.16 8.07 1.37
C THR A 129 -9.44 8.15 2.18
N ILE A 130 -10.20 7.05 2.27
CA ILE A 130 -11.41 7.00 3.11
C ILE A 130 -11.05 7.29 4.57
N GLU A 131 -9.97 6.68 5.05
CA GLU A 131 -9.49 6.85 6.41
C GLU A 131 -9.16 8.32 6.73
N PHE A 132 -8.46 9.00 5.81
CA PHE A 132 -8.20 10.43 5.92
C PHE A 132 -9.49 11.26 5.99
N LEU A 133 -10.46 10.98 5.13
CA LEU A 133 -11.74 11.71 5.14
C LEU A 133 -12.48 11.53 6.46
N LEU A 134 -12.51 10.32 7.01
CA LEU A 134 -13.10 10.03 8.32
C LEU A 134 -12.34 10.71 9.45
N PHE A 135 -11.00 10.73 9.38
CA PHE A 135 -10.15 11.44 10.33
C PHE A 135 -10.44 12.94 10.36
N ARG A 136 -10.56 13.58 9.19
CA ARG A 136 -10.90 15.00 9.07
C ARG A 136 -12.29 15.31 9.61
N LYS A 137 -13.31 14.51 9.25
CA LYS A 137 -14.66 14.67 9.80
C LYS A 137 -14.65 14.61 11.33
N ARG A 138 -13.91 13.65 11.90
CA ARG A 138 -13.82 13.48 13.35
C ARG A 138 -13.10 14.64 14.04
N ILE A 139 -11.98 15.13 13.51
CA ILE A 139 -11.26 16.27 14.08
C ILE A 139 -12.09 17.55 14.04
N ASN A 140 -12.79 17.82 12.94
CA ASN A 140 -13.60 19.02 12.80
C ASN A 140 -14.75 19.04 13.80
N LYS A 141 -15.36 17.87 14.10
CA LYS A 141 -16.39 17.77 15.15
C LYS A 141 -15.87 18.21 16.52
N PHE A 142 -14.67 17.74 16.90
CA PHE A 142 -14.03 18.12 18.18
C PHE A 142 -13.49 19.55 18.24
N LYS A 143 -13.53 20.33 17.15
CA LYS A 143 -13.20 21.76 17.15
C LYS A 143 -14.42 22.66 17.39
N ILE A 144 -15.62 22.11 17.20
CA ILE A 144 -16.89 22.85 17.28
C ILE A 144 -17.55 22.64 18.67
N GLU A 145 -17.22 21.52 19.35
CA GLU A 145 -17.45 21.29 20.78
C GLU A 145 -16.36 21.97 21.62
#